data_AF-A0A4R7UED6-F1
#
_entry.id   AF-A0A4R7UED6-F1
#
_cell.length_a   1.000
_cell.length_b   1.000
_cell.length_c   1.000
_cell.angle_alpha   90.00
_cell.angle_beta   90.00
_cell.angle_gamma   90.00
#
_symmetry.space_group_name_H-M   'P 1'
#
loop_
_entity.id
_entity.type
_entity.pdbx_description
1 polymer ?
#
loop_
_entity_poly.entity_id
_entity_poly.type
_entity_poly.pdbx_seq_one_letter_code
_entity_poly.pdbx_strand_id
1 'polypeptide(L)'
;MLFGILLVQLFIHYVYSYNLKIKYSKISIIFQKPLIPLIQNSLQNRYKSSFSISLKHNYFKDFFNVYKHKIYLNDDFLNSNIYSLVNLIFINESSKWITIKDQNYQLVNKILAISFLTLSWILLLISLWVSALVFMCLFLIIILVDFLWNYRKFQNIYLNSKNYLISHYHNQNLTLILSYLKYKKFFILQKYLTFYTQIITECIKTFKKWGQNE
;
A
#
# COMPACT_ATOMS: atom_id res chain seq x y z
N MET A 1 -3.45 -14.83 23.71
CA MET A 1 -2.86 -13.58 24.25
C MET A 1 -2.10 -12.78 23.18
N LEU A 2 -1.08 -13.34 22.52
CA LEU A 2 -0.32 -12.70 21.42
C LEU A 2 -1.18 -12.16 20.28
N PHE A 3 -2.21 -12.90 19.85
CA PHE A 3 -3.12 -12.48 18.78
C PHE A 3 -3.95 -11.23 19.15
N GLY A 4 -4.38 -11.12 20.41
CA GLY A 4 -5.10 -9.95 20.90
C GLY A 4 -4.21 -8.71 20.97
N ILE A 5 -2.96 -8.86 21.40
CA ILE A 5 -1.97 -7.76 21.42
C ILE A 5 -1.69 -7.27 19.99
N LEU A 6 -1.54 -8.19 19.03
CA LEU A 6 -1.39 -7.84 17.62
C LEU A 6 -2.59 -7.04 17.12
N LEU A 7 -3.82 -7.54 17.30
CA LEU A 7 -5.03 -6.82 16.88
C LEU A 7 -5.15 -5.41 17.50
N VAL A 8 -4.82 -5.26 18.78
CA VAL A 8 -4.81 -3.95 19.46
C VAL A 8 -3.75 -3.02 18.85
N GLN A 9 -2.54 -3.51 18.59
CA GLN A 9 -1.50 -2.72 17.92
C GLN A 9 -1.92 -2.27 16.51
N LEU A 10 -2.63 -3.13 15.78
CA LEU A 10 -3.18 -2.81 14.46
C LEU A 10 -4.27 -1.75 14.52
N PHE A 11 -5.18 -1.85 15.49
CA PHE A 11 -6.23 -0.87 15.71
C PHE A 11 -5.65 0.50 16.09
N ILE A 12 -4.70 0.53 17.02
CA ILE A 12 -4.00 1.76 17.41
C ILE A 12 -3.29 2.37 16.19
N HIS A 13 -2.61 1.56 15.38
CA HIS A 13 -1.96 2.03 14.17
C HIS A 13 -2.96 2.63 13.17
N TYR A 14 -4.12 2.01 13.00
CA TYR A 14 -5.19 2.49 12.13
C TYR A 14 -5.72 3.86 12.59
N VAL A 15 -6.15 3.97 13.86
CA VAL A 15 -6.65 5.24 14.44
C VAL A 15 -5.59 6.33 14.35
N TYR A 16 -4.34 5.99 14.66
CA TYR A 16 -3.24 6.93 14.59
C TYR A 16 -2.98 7.39 13.15
N SER A 17 -3.04 6.50 12.15
CA SER A 17 -2.89 6.88 10.74
C SER A 17 -3.96 7.87 10.26
N TYR A 18 -5.19 7.73 10.76
CA TYR A 18 -6.29 8.64 10.46
C TYR A 18 -6.09 10.01 11.14
N ASN A 19 -5.68 10.02 12.41
CA ASN A 19 -5.36 11.26 13.12
C ASN A 19 -4.20 12.03 12.48
N LEU A 20 -3.18 11.31 12.00
CA LEU A 20 -2.09 11.92 11.23
C LEU A 20 -2.60 12.56 9.94
N LYS A 21 -3.46 11.85 9.19
CA LYS A 21 -4.08 12.42 7.99
C LYS A 21 -4.75 13.76 8.31
N ILE A 22 -5.62 13.79 9.32
CA ILE A 22 -6.33 15.02 9.74
C ILE A 22 -5.35 16.12 10.17
N LYS A 23 -4.31 15.77 10.93
CA LYS A 23 -3.34 16.74 11.43
C LYS A 23 -2.57 17.40 10.30
N TYR A 24 -2.03 16.61 9.36
CA TYR A 24 -1.16 17.10 8.29
C TYR A 24 -1.91 17.57 7.04
N SER A 25 -3.22 17.31 6.94
CA SER A 25 -4.05 17.90 5.88
C SER A 25 -4.40 19.37 6.13
N LYS A 26 -4.37 19.82 7.39
CA LYS A 26 -4.66 21.20 7.81
C LYS A 26 -3.50 22.17 7.54
N ILE A 27 -2.29 21.67 7.32
CA ILE A 27 -1.08 22.49 7.18
C ILE A 27 -0.80 22.70 5.71
N SER A 28 -1.09 23.90 5.21
CA SER A 28 -0.86 24.26 3.81
C SER A 28 0.63 24.33 3.48
N ILE A 29 0.95 24.04 2.22
CA ILE A 29 2.32 24.12 1.70
C ILE A 29 2.31 24.48 0.22
N ILE A 30 3.35 25.16 -0.25
CA ILE A 30 3.45 25.56 -1.65
C ILE A 30 4.28 24.50 -2.37
N PHE A 31 3.66 23.81 -3.33
CA PHE A 31 4.39 22.85 -4.16
C PHE A 31 5.37 23.60 -5.07
N GLN A 32 6.65 23.27 -4.98
CA GLN A 32 7.67 23.90 -5.83
C GLN A 32 7.59 23.46 -7.29
N LYS A 33 7.03 22.27 -7.55
CA LYS A 33 6.83 21.70 -8.88
C LYS A 33 5.48 20.96 -8.92
N PRO A 34 4.79 20.93 -10.07
CA PRO A 34 3.59 20.13 -10.22
C PRO A 34 3.97 18.64 -10.20
N LEU A 35 3.75 17.99 -9.05
CA LEU A 35 4.16 16.60 -8.81
C LEU A 35 3.42 15.58 -9.66
N ILE A 36 2.15 15.85 -10.00
CA ILE A 36 1.31 14.94 -10.78
C ILE A 36 1.86 14.77 -12.21
N PRO A 37 2.14 15.84 -12.98
CA PRO A 37 2.84 15.75 -14.26
C PRO A 37 4.19 15.04 -14.18
N LEU A 38 4.96 15.26 -13.09
CA LEU A 38 6.25 14.57 -12.91
C LEU A 38 6.07 13.04 -12.81
N ILE A 39 5.07 12.58 -12.05
CA ILE A 39 4.76 11.15 -11.94
C ILE A 39 4.33 10.60 -13.31
N GLN A 40 3.42 11.29 -14.01
CA GLN A 40 2.95 10.89 -15.34
C GLN A 40 4.11 10.76 -16.32
N ASN A 41 4.96 11.79 -16.45
CA ASN A 41 6.10 11.79 -17.36
C ASN A 41 7.10 10.68 -17.02
N SER A 42 7.34 10.42 -15.73
CA SER A 42 8.24 9.34 -15.29
C SER A 42 7.79 7.96 -15.78
N LEU A 43 6.48 7.71 -15.74
CA LEU A 43 5.89 6.44 -16.17
C LEU A 43 5.76 6.36 -17.68
N GLN A 44 5.37 7.46 -18.34
CA GLN A 44 5.28 7.56 -19.78
C GLN A 44 6.64 7.30 -20.44
N ASN A 45 7.71 7.89 -19.91
CA ASN A 45 9.07 7.68 -20.43
C ASN A 45 9.53 6.22 -20.25
N ARG A 46 9.16 5.58 -19.13
CA ARG A 46 9.55 4.19 -18.84
C ARG A 46 8.81 3.16 -19.70
N TYR A 47 7.50 3.34 -19.87
CA TYR A 47 6.63 2.34 -20.51
C TYR A 47 6.19 2.72 -21.93
N LYS A 48 6.61 3.89 -22.43
CA LYS A 48 6.25 4.43 -23.75
C LYS A 48 4.74 4.42 -24.00
N SER A 49 3.96 4.77 -22.98
CA SER A 49 2.49 4.74 -23.00
C SER A 49 1.90 5.80 -22.09
N SER A 50 0.79 6.40 -22.49
CA SER A 50 0.12 7.46 -21.73
C SER A 50 -0.57 6.91 -20.48
N PHE A 51 -0.33 7.54 -19.32
CA PHE A 51 -0.96 7.17 -18.06
C PHE A 51 -2.10 8.11 -17.69
N SER A 52 -3.29 7.54 -17.45
CA SER A 52 -4.46 8.26 -16.96
C SER A 52 -4.51 8.27 -15.43
N ILE A 53 -5.03 9.36 -14.85
CA ILE A 53 -5.25 9.47 -13.41
C ILE A 53 -6.66 8.98 -13.12
N SER A 54 -6.78 8.00 -12.21
CA SER A 54 -8.04 7.55 -11.66
C SER A 54 -8.08 7.95 -10.19
N LEU A 55 -8.96 8.90 -9.90
CA LEU A 55 -9.25 9.30 -8.54
C LEU A 55 -10.04 8.18 -7.85
N LYS A 56 -9.53 7.71 -6.72
CA LYS A 56 -10.18 6.67 -5.92
C LYS A 56 -10.09 7.03 -4.45
N HIS A 57 -11.24 6.94 -3.78
CA HIS A 57 -11.33 7.08 -2.33
C HIS A 57 -10.59 5.97 -1.55
N ASN A 58 -10.40 4.79 -2.18
CA ASN A 58 -9.76 3.66 -1.51
C ASN A 58 -8.23 3.76 -1.59
N TYR A 59 -7.65 4.22 -0.49
CA TYR A 59 -6.21 4.37 -0.20
C TYR A 59 -5.37 3.09 -0.38
N PHE A 60 -6.00 1.92 -0.52
CA PHE A 60 -5.35 0.59 -0.45
C PHE A 60 -5.18 -0.14 -1.77
N LYS A 61 -5.50 0.49 -2.91
CA LYS A 61 -5.11 -0.07 -4.21
C LYS A 61 -3.67 0.30 -4.52
N ASP A 62 -2.93 -0.63 -5.13
CA ASP A 62 -1.61 -0.37 -5.71
C ASP A 62 -1.64 0.99 -6.43
N PHE A 63 -0.66 1.86 -6.18
CA PHE A 63 -0.65 3.24 -6.71
C PHE A 63 -0.69 3.29 -8.25
N PHE A 64 -0.31 2.20 -8.91
CA PHE A 64 -0.20 2.10 -10.35
C PHE A 64 -0.70 0.75 -10.84
N ASN A 65 -1.41 0.77 -11.96
CA ASN A 65 -1.64 -0.42 -12.76
C ASN A 65 -0.99 -0.18 -14.12
N VAL A 66 0.15 -0.82 -14.36
CA VAL A 66 0.93 -0.63 -15.58
C VAL A 66 0.15 -1.20 -16.77
N TYR A 67 -0.47 -2.37 -16.62
CA TYR A 67 -1.30 -2.99 -17.66
C TYR A 67 -2.45 -2.11 -18.15
N LYS A 68 -3.13 -1.44 -17.21
CA LYS A 68 -4.26 -0.55 -17.50
C LYS A 68 -3.83 0.90 -17.72
N HIS A 69 -2.54 1.20 -17.68
CA HIS A 69 -1.97 2.55 -17.76
C HIS A 69 -2.70 3.56 -16.85
N LYS A 70 -2.90 3.18 -15.58
CA LYS A 70 -3.66 3.96 -14.59
C LYS A 70 -2.82 4.28 -13.37
N ILE A 71 -2.78 5.55 -12.98
CA ILE A 71 -2.28 6.03 -11.69
C ILE A 71 -3.49 6.22 -10.78
N TYR A 72 -3.47 5.62 -9.60
CA TYR A 72 -4.53 5.80 -8.62
C TYR A 72 -4.10 6.83 -7.57
N LEU A 73 -4.85 7.92 -7.47
CA LEU A 73 -4.63 8.96 -6.48
C LEU A 73 -5.88 9.11 -5.61
N ASN A 74 -5.68 9.50 -4.35
CA ASN A 74 -6.76 9.95 -3.50
C ASN A 74 -7.08 11.42 -3.85
N ASP A 75 -8.36 11.78 -3.84
CA ASP A 75 -8.82 13.16 -4.08
C ASP A 75 -8.12 14.16 -3.16
N ASP A 76 -7.88 13.76 -1.91
CA ASP A 76 -7.19 14.58 -0.92
C ASP A 76 -5.79 14.99 -1.35
N PHE A 77 -5.13 14.21 -2.22
CA PHE A 77 -3.78 14.50 -2.72
C PHE A 77 -3.73 15.69 -3.68
N LEU A 78 -4.88 16.16 -4.16
CA LEU A 78 -4.96 17.37 -5.00
C LEU A 78 -4.80 18.65 -4.17
N ASN A 79 -5.00 18.57 -2.85
CA ASN A 79 -4.86 19.71 -1.96
C ASN A 79 -3.39 20.08 -1.73
N SER A 80 -3.10 21.37 -1.59
CA SER A 80 -1.76 21.91 -1.31
C SER A 80 -1.43 21.87 0.19
N ASN A 81 -1.24 20.67 0.74
CA ASN A 81 -0.91 20.45 2.16
C ASN A 81 0.22 19.43 2.35
N ILE A 82 0.74 19.33 3.59
CA ILE A 82 1.85 18.41 3.92
C ILE A 82 1.47 16.95 3.66
N TYR A 83 0.22 16.56 3.99
CA TYR A 83 -0.28 15.22 3.73
C TYR A 83 -0.16 14.85 2.25
N SER A 84 -0.66 15.71 1.35
CA SER A 84 -0.59 15.53 -0.10
C SER A 84 0.84 15.53 -0.62
N LEU A 85 1.65 16.50 -0.19
CA LEU A 85 3.04 16.66 -0.63
C LEU A 85 3.84 15.37 -0.42
N VAL A 86 3.84 14.88 0.82
CA VAL A 86 4.62 13.70 1.21
C VAL A 86 4.10 12.45 0.48
N ASN A 87 2.78 12.31 0.33
CA ASN A 87 2.19 11.19 -0.39
C ASN A 87 2.56 11.20 -1.88
N LEU A 88 2.45 12.35 -2.55
CA LEU A 88 2.80 12.48 -3.96
C LEU A 88 4.29 12.24 -4.21
N ILE A 89 5.17 12.74 -3.34
CA ILE A 89 6.61 12.48 -3.47
C ILE A 89 6.92 11.00 -3.24
N PHE A 90 6.29 10.37 -2.25
CA PHE A 90 6.44 8.94 -2.00
C PHE A 90 5.96 8.10 -3.19
N ILE A 91 4.86 8.50 -3.84
CA ILE A 91 4.33 7.88 -5.06
C ILE A 91 5.30 8.08 -6.22
N ASN A 92 5.87 9.27 -6.39
CA ASN A 92 6.86 9.57 -7.40
C ASN A 92 8.14 8.74 -7.24
N GLU A 93 8.66 8.62 -6.03
CA GLU A 93 9.80 7.72 -5.81
C GLU A 93 9.40 6.26 -6.03
N SER A 94 8.20 5.85 -5.63
CA SER A 94 7.70 4.50 -5.88
C SER A 94 7.61 4.16 -7.38
N SER A 95 7.22 5.11 -8.23
CA SER A 95 7.11 4.89 -9.68
C SER A 95 8.44 4.45 -10.30
N LYS A 96 9.56 4.97 -9.79
CA LYS A 96 10.92 4.63 -10.23
C LYS A 96 11.32 3.20 -9.90
N TRP A 97 10.69 2.56 -8.93
CA TRP A 97 11.02 1.18 -8.55
C TRP A 97 10.04 0.15 -9.07
N ILE A 98 8.87 0.57 -9.58
CA ILE A 98 7.85 -0.37 -10.06
C ILE A 98 8.18 -0.80 -11.48
N THR A 99 8.22 -2.12 -11.67
CA THR A 99 8.37 -2.78 -12.97
C THR A 99 7.15 -3.67 -13.25
N ILE A 100 6.89 -3.99 -14.52
CA ILE A 100 5.86 -4.95 -14.92
C ILE A 100 6.13 -6.33 -14.29
N LYS A 101 7.40 -6.75 -14.27
CA LYS A 101 7.82 -8.02 -13.66
C LYS A 101 7.46 -8.07 -12.17
N ASP A 102 7.67 -6.98 -11.43
CA ASP A 102 7.28 -6.91 -10.01
C ASP A 102 5.77 -7.06 -9.81
N GLN A 103 4.95 -6.45 -10.69
CA GLN A 103 3.49 -6.54 -10.59
C GLN A 103 3.00 -7.97 -10.83
N ASN A 104 3.61 -8.69 -11.78
CA ASN A 104 3.33 -10.10 -12.02
C ASN A 104 3.75 -10.97 -10.86
N TYR A 105 4.96 -10.78 -10.33
CA TYR A 105 5.45 -11.52 -9.19
C TYR A 105 4.53 -11.33 -7.96
N GLN A 106 4.11 -10.09 -7.70
CA GLN A 106 3.15 -9.80 -6.62
C GLN A 106 1.79 -10.47 -6.86
N LEU A 107 1.31 -10.54 -8.10
CA LEU A 107 0.06 -11.21 -8.43
C LEU A 107 0.16 -12.73 -8.23
N VAL A 108 1.26 -13.36 -8.67
CA VAL A 108 1.53 -14.78 -8.46
C VAL A 108 1.62 -15.10 -6.97
N ASN A 109 2.36 -14.31 -6.19
CA ASN A 109 2.45 -14.47 -4.73
C ASN A 109 1.09 -14.34 -4.06
N LYS A 110 0.27 -13.37 -4.46
CA LYS A 110 -1.11 -13.20 -3.94
C LYS A 110 -1.97 -14.44 -4.25
N ILE A 111 -1.93 -14.95 -5.47
CA ILE A 111 -2.69 -16.15 -5.86
C ILE A 111 -2.24 -17.35 -5.04
N LEU A 112 -0.93 -17.63 -4.99
CA LEU A 112 -0.38 -18.76 -4.22
C LEU A 112 -0.73 -18.65 -2.73
N ALA A 113 -0.61 -17.46 -2.14
CA ALA A 113 -0.98 -17.23 -0.75
C ALA A 113 -2.47 -17.51 -0.50
N ILE A 114 -3.36 -17.00 -1.36
CA ILE A 114 -4.80 -17.25 -1.24
C ILE A 114 -5.10 -18.74 -1.39
N SER A 115 -4.50 -19.43 -2.36
CA SER A 115 -4.69 -20.87 -2.59
C SER A 115 -4.24 -21.71 -1.39
N PHE A 116 -3.11 -21.40 -0.76
CA PHE A 116 -2.66 -22.11 0.43
C PHE A 116 -3.53 -21.82 1.65
N LEU A 117 -4.02 -20.59 1.80
CA LEU A 117 -4.95 -20.25 2.88
C LEU A 117 -6.28 -20.99 2.71
N THR A 118 -6.84 -21.04 1.50
CA THR A 118 -8.10 -21.74 1.23
C THR A 118 -7.96 -23.25 1.40
N LEU A 119 -6.86 -23.85 0.92
CA LEU A 119 -6.57 -25.27 1.12
C LEU A 119 -6.43 -25.62 2.61
N SER A 120 -5.75 -24.77 3.40
CA SER A 120 -5.66 -24.94 4.84
C SER A 120 -7.05 -25.00 5.49
N TRP A 121 -7.95 -24.07 5.14
CA TRP A 121 -9.31 -24.04 5.67
C TRP A 121 -10.16 -25.24 5.24
N ILE A 122 -10.09 -25.64 3.97
CA ILE A 122 -10.80 -26.83 3.47
C ILE A 122 -10.36 -28.08 4.24
N LEU A 123 -9.05 -28.24 4.47
CA LEU A 123 -8.51 -29.38 5.21
C LEU A 123 -8.92 -29.38 6.69
N LEU A 124 -9.02 -28.20 7.33
CA LEU A 124 -9.57 -28.08 8.69
C LEU A 124 -11.03 -28.56 8.75
N LEU A 125 -11.85 -28.24 7.75
CA LEU A 125 -13.25 -28.66 7.70
C LEU A 125 -13.41 -30.19 7.63
N ILE A 126 -12.46 -30.89 6.99
CA ILE A 126 -12.46 -32.36 6.86
C ILE A 126 -11.61 -33.01 7.97
N SER A 127 -11.26 -32.28 9.05
CA SER A 127 -10.48 -32.76 10.20
C SER A 127 -9.05 -33.25 9.87
N LEU A 128 -8.45 -32.78 8.77
CA LEU A 128 -7.07 -33.09 8.38
C LEU A 128 -6.09 -32.04 8.94
N TRP A 129 -5.97 -31.99 10.26
CA TRP A 129 -5.26 -30.95 11.01
C TRP A 129 -3.77 -30.81 10.64
N VAL A 130 -3.05 -31.93 10.48
CA VAL A 130 -1.61 -31.90 10.14
C VAL A 130 -1.39 -31.29 8.76
N SER A 131 -2.13 -31.73 7.76
CA SER A 131 -2.06 -31.18 6.40
C SER A 131 -2.46 -29.71 6.38
N ALA A 132 -3.51 -29.32 7.12
CA ALA A 132 -3.93 -27.93 7.22
C ALA A 132 -2.82 -27.02 7.79
N LEU A 133 -2.09 -27.47 8.80
CA LEU A 133 -0.96 -26.75 9.38
C LEU A 133 0.19 -26.57 8.36
N VAL A 134 0.49 -27.59 7.56
CA VAL A 134 1.52 -27.49 6.50
C VAL A 134 1.16 -26.40 5.49
N PHE A 135 -0.08 -26.37 5.00
CA PHE A 135 -0.53 -25.33 4.08
C PHE A 135 -0.53 -23.94 4.73
N MET A 136 -0.85 -23.85 6.02
CA MET A 136 -0.77 -22.57 6.75
C MET A 136 0.68 -22.08 6.90
N CYS A 137 1.63 -22.98 7.14
CA CYS A 137 3.06 -22.65 7.15
C CYS A 137 3.53 -22.16 5.76
N LEU A 138 3.12 -22.83 4.67
CA LEU A 138 3.44 -22.40 3.30
C LEU A 138 2.88 -21.00 3.00
N PHE A 139 1.65 -20.72 3.42
CA PHE A 139 1.06 -19.38 3.34
C PHE A 139 1.92 -18.33 4.06
N LEU A 140 2.33 -18.59 5.30
CA LEU A 140 3.19 -17.68 6.07
C LEU A 140 4.55 -17.47 5.41
N ILE A 141 5.15 -18.52 4.84
CA ILE A 141 6.43 -18.43 4.11
C ILE A 141 6.30 -17.51 2.90
N ILE A 142 5.24 -17.64 2.09
CA ILE A 142 5.03 -16.75 0.93
C ILE A 142 4.92 -15.29 1.37
N ILE A 143 4.15 -15.01 2.43
CA ILE A 143 4.01 -13.65 2.95
C ILE A 143 5.37 -13.13 3.44
N LEU A 144 6.14 -13.94 4.14
CA LEU A 144 7.46 -13.56 4.64
C LEU A 144 8.43 -13.24 3.51
N VAL A 145 8.46 -14.06 2.45
CA VAL A 145 9.31 -13.84 1.27
C VAL A 145 8.92 -12.54 0.55
N ASP A 146 7.62 -12.33 0.31
CA ASP A 146 7.13 -11.10 -0.32
C ASP A 146 7.44 -9.86 0.54
N PHE A 147 7.32 -9.98 1.87
CA PHE A 147 7.66 -8.92 2.81
C PHE A 147 9.14 -8.56 2.73
N LEU A 148 10.05 -9.54 2.82
CA LEU A 148 11.48 -9.32 2.78
C LEU A 148 11.94 -8.69 1.45
N TRP A 149 11.37 -9.16 0.34
CA TRP A 149 11.67 -8.60 -0.99
C TRP A 149 11.25 -7.12 -1.10
N ASN A 150 10.02 -6.83 -0.71
CA ASN A 150 9.48 -5.47 -0.79
C ASN A 150 10.12 -4.55 0.27
N TYR A 151 10.60 -5.06 1.41
CA TYR A 151 11.15 -4.26 2.51
C TYR A 151 12.32 -3.39 2.07
N ARG A 152 13.29 -3.98 1.37
CA ARG A 152 14.47 -3.24 0.85
C ARG A 152 14.05 -2.14 -0.12
N LYS A 153 13.11 -2.45 -1.02
CA LYS A 153 12.56 -1.48 -1.98
C LYS A 153 11.90 -0.30 -1.29
N PHE A 154 11.04 -0.55 -0.29
CA PHE A 154 10.37 0.52 0.45
C PHE A 154 11.29 1.34 1.35
N GLN A 155 12.34 0.73 1.90
CA GLN A 155 13.39 1.49 2.59
C GLN A 155 14.09 2.49 1.65
N ASN A 156 14.45 2.06 0.45
CA ASN A 156 15.07 2.94 -0.55
C ASN A 156 14.12 4.06 -0.99
N ILE A 157 12.84 3.74 -1.24
CA ILE A 157 11.82 4.75 -1.55
C ILE A 157 11.71 5.78 -0.42
N TYR A 158 11.70 5.35 0.84
CA TYR A 158 11.65 6.23 1.99
C TYR A 158 12.88 7.16 2.06
N LEU A 159 14.10 6.61 1.89
CA LEU A 159 15.34 7.39 1.92
C LEU A 159 15.39 8.42 0.79
N ASN A 160 15.02 8.02 -0.44
CA ASN A 160 14.98 8.93 -1.58
C ASN A 160 13.93 10.04 -1.38
N SER A 161 12.75 9.68 -0.85
CA SER A 161 11.70 10.66 -0.53
C SER A 161 12.18 11.68 0.51
N LYS A 162 12.90 11.20 1.54
CA LYS A 162 13.50 12.06 2.58
C LYS A 162 14.49 13.03 1.97
N ASN A 163 15.42 12.55 1.14
CA ASN A 163 16.46 13.37 0.53
C ASN A 163 15.86 14.40 -0.44
N TYR A 164 14.83 14.02 -1.19
CA TYR A 164 14.08 14.94 -2.05
C TYR A 164 13.44 16.06 -1.23
N LEU A 165 12.75 15.72 -0.13
CA LEU A 165 12.09 16.70 0.74
C LEU A 165 13.07 17.65 1.41
N ILE A 166 14.23 17.16 1.84
CA ILE A 166 15.29 18.00 2.43
C ILE A 166 15.85 18.97 1.40
N SER A 167 16.19 18.49 0.20
CA SER A 167 16.81 19.33 -0.83
C SER A 167 15.87 20.39 -1.41
N HIS A 168 14.58 20.09 -1.52
CA HIS A 168 13.61 20.98 -2.16
C HIS A 168 12.87 21.82 -1.12
N TYR A 169 12.41 21.26 -0.01
CA TYR A 169 11.50 21.94 0.94
C TYR A 169 12.19 22.38 2.23
N HIS A 170 13.51 22.62 2.21
CA HIS A 170 14.26 23.09 3.38
C HIS A 170 13.62 24.32 4.05
N ASN A 171 13.10 25.25 3.23
CA ASN A 171 12.58 26.53 3.69
C ASN A 171 11.08 26.50 4.08
N GLN A 172 10.44 25.33 4.10
CA GLN A 172 9.00 25.21 4.39
C GLN A 172 8.71 24.04 5.33
N ASN A 173 8.42 24.32 6.61
CA ASN A 173 7.87 23.35 7.57
C ASN A 173 8.56 21.96 7.55
N LEU A 174 9.88 21.91 7.29
CA LEU A 174 10.61 20.68 7.01
C LEU A 174 10.48 19.66 8.14
N THR A 175 10.49 20.12 9.39
CA THR A 175 10.29 19.29 10.58
C THR A 175 8.94 18.57 10.56
N LEU A 176 7.86 19.27 10.17
CA LEU A 176 6.52 18.70 10.08
C LEU A 176 6.40 17.72 8.90
N ILE A 177 6.98 18.07 7.76
CA ILE A 177 7.08 17.19 6.59
C ILE A 177 7.78 15.88 6.95
N LEU A 178 8.97 15.96 7.55
CA LEU A 178 9.75 14.78 7.94
C LEU A 178 9.07 13.97 9.04
N SER A 179 8.36 14.64 9.94
CA SER A 179 7.53 13.99 10.97
C SER A 179 6.43 13.14 10.33
N TYR A 180 5.72 13.66 9.32
CA TYR A 180 4.73 12.86 8.59
C TYR A 180 5.38 11.76 7.72
N LEU A 181 6.52 12.04 7.10
CA LEU A 181 7.25 11.04 6.31
C LEU A 181 7.66 9.83 7.16
N LYS A 182 8.01 10.01 8.44
CA LYS A 182 8.40 8.92 9.36
C LYS A 182 7.40 7.76 9.37
N TYR A 183 6.11 8.03 9.17
CA TYR A 183 5.06 7.00 9.13
C TYR A 183 5.09 6.14 7.86
N LYS A 184 5.68 6.65 6.77
CA LYS A 184 5.89 5.87 5.55
C LYS A 184 6.93 4.76 5.71
N LYS A 185 7.72 4.76 6.79
CA LYS A 185 8.56 3.59 7.15
C LYS A 185 7.73 2.33 7.36
N PHE A 186 6.52 2.48 7.92
CA PHE A 186 5.61 1.37 8.20
C PHE A 186 4.65 1.08 7.05
N PHE A 187 4.81 1.75 5.90
CA PHE A 187 3.95 1.57 4.73
C PHE A 187 3.84 0.10 4.32
N ILE A 188 4.94 -0.66 4.43
CA ILE A 188 4.96 -2.07 4.05
C ILE A 188 4.06 -2.92 4.94
N LEU A 189 4.07 -2.66 6.24
CA LEU A 189 3.24 -3.35 7.21
C LEU A 189 1.77 -3.00 6.94
N GLN A 190 1.49 -1.71 6.70
CA GLN A 190 0.16 -1.23 6.34
C GLN A 190 -0.37 -1.89 5.05
N LYS A 191 0.48 -2.13 4.04
CA LYS A 191 0.12 -2.83 2.80
C LYS A 191 -0.39 -4.26 3.08
N TYR A 192 0.31 -5.04 3.90
CA TYR A 192 -0.14 -6.40 4.23
C TYR A 192 -1.38 -6.41 5.12
N LEU A 193 -1.48 -5.49 6.07
CA LEU A 193 -2.67 -5.36 6.90
C LEU A 193 -3.92 -5.09 6.07
N THR A 194 -3.78 -4.27 5.05
CA THR A 194 -4.91 -3.91 4.20
C THR A 194 -5.24 -4.94 3.15
N PHE A 195 -4.29 -5.77 2.75
CA PHE A 195 -4.60 -7.00 2.04
C PHE A 195 -5.60 -7.88 2.82
N TYR A 196 -5.40 -8.06 4.13
CA TYR A 196 -6.37 -8.78 4.97
C TYR A 196 -7.73 -8.10 5.03
N THR A 197 -7.77 -6.77 5.21
CA THR A 197 -9.05 -6.04 5.19
C THR A 197 -9.77 -6.17 3.83
N GLN A 198 -9.02 -6.24 2.73
CA GLN A 198 -9.59 -6.43 1.39
C GLN A 198 -10.15 -7.84 1.22
N ILE A 199 -9.41 -8.87 1.63
CA ILE A 199 -9.91 -10.25 1.62
C ILE A 199 -11.21 -10.32 2.43
N ILE A 200 -11.22 -9.80 3.66
CA ILE A 200 -12.42 -9.80 4.51
C ILE A 200 -13.57 -9.04 3.84
N THR A 201 -13.30 -7.87 3.25
CA THR A 201 -14.31 -7.05 2.58
C THR A 201 -14.90 -7.78 1.37
N GLU A 202 -14.07 -8.41 0.54
CA GLU A 202 -14.53 -9.18 -0.62
C GLU A 202 -15.24 -10.49 -0.19
N CYS A 203 -14.80 -11.16 0.87
CA CYS A 203 -15.52 -12.28 1.48
C CYS A 203 -16.92 -11.85 1.94
N ILE A 204 -17.04 -10.73 2.67
CA ILE A 204 -18.34 -10.18 3.12
C ILE A 204 -19.22 -9.83 1.92
N LYS A 205 -18.67 -9.21 0.87
CA LYS A 205 -19.44 -8.88 -0.35
C LYS A 205 -19.94 -10.14 -1.06
N THR A 206 -19.09 -11.14 -1.21
CA THR A 206 -19.45 -12.42 -1.86
C THR A 206 -20.49 -13.15 -1.02
N PHE A 207 -20.35 -13.17 0.30
CA PHE A 207 -21.33 -13.78 1.21
C PHE A 207 -22.69 -13.05 1.16
N LYS A 208 -22.69 -11.71 1.16
CA LYS A 208 -23.91 -10.91 0.97
C LYS A 208 -24.60 -11.19 -0.37
N LYS A 209 -23.83 -11.35 -1.45
CA LYS A 209 -24.38 -11.69 -2.77
C LYS A 209 -24.92 -13.12 -2.82
N TRP A 210 -24.28 -14.05 -2.11
CA TRP A 210 -24.74 -15.43 -2.05
C TRP A 210 -26.11 -15.54 -1.39
N GLY A 211 -26.29 -14.90 -0.22
CA GLY A 211 -27.59 -14.85 0.47
C GLY A 211 -28.63 -13.92 -0.16
N GLN A 212 -28.33 -13.26 -1.29
CA GLN A 212 -29.30 -12.49 -2.08
C GLN A 212 -29.79 -13.26 -3.32
N ASN A 213 -29.14 -14.38 -3.66
CA ASN A 213 -29.52 -15.26 -4.77
C ASN A 213 -30.26 -16.52 -4.28
N GLU A 214 -30.70 -16.52 -3.02
CA GLU A 214 -31.70 -17.42 -2.44
C GLU A 214 -33.00 -16.61 -2.25
#